data_AF-A0A6I3KGF9-F1
#
_entry.id   AF-A0A6I3KGF9-F1
#
_cell.length_a   1.000
_cell.length_b   1.000
_cell.length_c   1.000
_cell.angle_alpha   90.00
_cell.angle_beta   90.00
_cell.angle_gamma   90.00
#
_symmetry.space_group_name_H-M   'P 1'
#
loop_
_entity.id
_entity.type
_entity.pdbx_description
1 polymer ?
#
loop_
_entity_poly.entity_id
_entity_poly.type
_entity_poly.pdbx_seq_one_letter_code
_entity_poly.pdbx_strand_id
1 'polypeptide(L)'
;MGGRIVASDKVLMTVELASPTLANAAKSLGVKIGAIDKDFGIVPIDPDRHLYSIKVSPEAVPSMAADAQYRGPFSNPRIGTYGPPKSGIVRK
;
A
#
# COMPACT_ATOMS: atom_id res chain seq x y z
N MET A 1 -17.34 23.89 4.19
CA MET A 1 -16.61 22.81 4.89
C MET A 1 -16.09 21.84 3.83
N GLY A 2 -14.86 22.05 3.36
CA GLY A 2 -14.26 21.21 2.31
C GLY A 2 -13.71 19.93 2.92
N GLY A 3 -14.26 18.78 2.49
CA GLY A 3 -13.77 17.46 2.89
C GLY A 3 -12.29 17.32 2.55
N ARG A 4 -11.48 17.06 3.57
CA ARG A 4 -10.06 16.80 3.43
C ARG A 4 -9.94 15.48 2.66
N ILE A 5 -9.61 15.52 1.38
CA ILE A 5 -9.15 14.32 0.66
C ILE A 5 -7.77 14.02 1.25
N VAL A 6 -7.75 13.25 2.34
CA VAL A 6 -6.51 12.67 2.84
C VAL A 6 -6.21 11.50 1.91
N ALA A 7 -5.64 11.78 0.74
CA ALA A 7 -4.86 10.79 0.03
C ALA A 7 -3.68 10.48 0.95
N SER A 8 -3.89 9.57 1.90
CA SER A 8 -2.80 8.98 2.65
C SER A 8 -1.99 8.23 1.62
N ASP A 9 -0.90 8.84 1.12
CA ASP A 9 0.07 8.16 0.27
C ASP A 9 0.62 7.01 1.10
N LYS A 10 0.00 5.85 0.95
CA LYS A 10 0.37 4.59 1.55
C LYS A 10 0.64 3.66 0.38
N VAL A 11 1.83 3.08 0.37
CA VAL A 11 2.23 2.13 -0.66
C VAL A 11 1.91 0.73 -0.20
N LEU A 12 1.56 -0.13 -1.14
CA LEU A 12 1.37 -1.55 -0.88
C LEU A 12 2.71 -2.26 -0.92
N MET A 13 2.97 -3.10 0.08
CA MET A 13 4.10 -4.00 0.13
C MET A 13 3.58 -5.43 0.18
N THR A 14 4.27 -6.34 -0.47
CA THR A 14 4.12 -7.78 -0.24
C THR A 14 5.25 -8.23 0.66
N VAL A 15 4.94 -8.92 1.75
CA VAL A 15 5.90 -9.41 2.74
C VAL A 15 5.71 -10.91 2.92
N GLU A 16 6.80 -11.64 3.14
CA GLU A 16 6.77 -13.03 3.56
C GLU A 16 6.76 -13.09 5.10
N LEU A 17 5.74 -13.72 5.69
CA LEU A 17 5.54 -13.78 7.15
C LEU A 17 5.12 -15.19 7.61
N ALA A 18 5.94 -15.80 8.47
CA ALA A 18 5.58 -17.05 9.15
C ALA A 18 4.32 -16.90 10.03
N SER A 19 4.08 -15.69 10.58
CA SER A 19 2.88 -15.37 11.35
C SER A 19 2.38 -13.96 10.99
N PRO A 20 1.10 -13.82 10.56
CA PRO A 20 0.55 -12.57 10.03
C PRO A 20 0.18 -11.60 11.15
N THR A 21 1.20 -10.98 11.78
CA THR A 21 1.02 -9.92 12.79
C THR A 21 1.69 -8.63 12.34
N LEU A 22 1.14 -7.49 12.76
CA LEU A 22 1.68 -6.17 12.40
C LEU A 22 3.13 -5.99 12.89
N ALA A 23 3.46 -6.58 14.04
CA ALA A 23 4.82 -6.58 14.58
C ALA A 23 5.80 -7.34 13.68
N ASN A 24 5.40 -8.52 13.18
CA ASN A 24 6.23 -9.31 12.26
C ASN A 24 6.39 -8.62 10.91
N ALA A 25 5.32 -8.01 10.39
CA ALA A 25 5.38 -7.22 9.16
C ALA A 25 6.35 -6.03 9.28
N ALA A 26 6.30 -5.30 10.41
CA ALA A 26 7.21 -4.20 10.70
C ALA A 26 8.66 -4.67 10.78
N LYS A 27 8.90 -5.80 11.44
CA LYS A 27 10.22 -6.42 11.55
C LYS A 27 10.77 -6.87 10.20
N SER A 28 9.93 -7.49 9.37
CA SER A 28 10.31 -7.96 8.01
C SER A 28 10.73 -6.79 7.10
N LEU A 29 10.03 -5.65 7.18
CA LEU A 29 10.38 -4.44 6.42
C LEU A 29 11.46 -3.56 7.08
N GLY A 30 11.86 -3.85 8.33
CA GLY A 30 12.77 -2.99 9.10
C GLY A 30 12.18 -1.62 9.46
N VAL A 31 10.86 -1.51 9.58
CA VAL A 31 10.15 -0.25 9.84
C VAL A 31 9.56 -0.19 11.24
N LYS A 32 9.19 1.01 11.69
CA LYS A 32 8.40 1.17 12.92
C LYS A 32 6.98 0.67 12.69
N ILE A 33 6.39 0.00 13.68
CA ILE A 33 5.01 -0.50 13.61
C ILE A 33 3.98 0.62 13.31
N GLY A 34 4.24 1.85 13.75
CA GLY A 34 3.39 3.01 13.48
C GLY A 34 3.42 3.49 12.02
N ALA A 35 4.36 3.02 11.21
CA ALA A 35 4.38 3.29 9.78
C ALA A 35 3.42 2.37 8.99
N ILE A 36 2.96 1.28 9.60
CA ILE A 36 2.00 0.35 9.01
C ILE A 36 0.58 0.87 9.26
N ASP A 37 -0.23 0.84 8.21
CA ASP A 37 -1.66 1.17 8.26
C ASP A 37 -2.42 0.08 9.00
N LYS A 38 -2.81 0.37 10.25
CA LYS A 38 -3.55 -0.55 11.12
C LYS A 38 -4.98 -0.81 10.63
N ASP A 39 -5.57 0.15 9.92
CA ASP A 39 -6.94 0.05 9.42
C ASP A 39 -6.98 -0.86 8.19
N PHE A 40 -5.91 -0.87 7.39
CA PHE A 40 -5.74 -1.86 6.33
C PHE A 40 -5.40 -3.25 6.87
N GLY A 41 -4.56 -3.32 7.90
CA GLY A 41 -4.17 -4.57 8.52
C GLY A 41 -3.27 -5.43 7.64
N ILE A 42 -3.42 -6.75 7.75
CA ILE A 42 -2.66 -7.76 7.00
C ILE A 42 -3.63 -8.53 6.12
N VAL A 43 -3.42 -8.45 4.81
CA VAL A 43 -4.28 -9.10 3.82
C VAL A 43 -3.55 -10.30 3.23
N PRO A 44 -4.08 -11.53 3.32
CA PRO A 44 -3.46 -12.69 2.69
C PRO A 44 -3.46 -12.55 1.16
N ILE A 45 -2.31 -12.79 0.54
CA ILE A 45 -2.18 -12.95 -0.91
C ILE A 45 -2.10 -14.44 -1.24
N ASP A 46 -1.18 -15.14 -0.58
CA ASP A 46 -0.96 -16.58 -0.74
C ASP A 46 -0.46 -17.14 0.62
N PRO A 47 -1.37 -17.58 1.50
CA PRO A 47 -1.03 -18.07 2.84
C PRO A 47 -0.15 -19.32 2.84
N ASP A 48 -0.31 -20.19 1.83
CA ASP A 48 0.47 -21.42 1.68
C ASP A 48 1.95 -21.10 1.42
N ARG A 49 2.21 -19.94 0.82
CA ARG A 49 3.55 -19.39 0.60
C ARG A 49 3.92 -18.28 1.59
N HIS A 50 3.13 -18.10 2.65
CA HIS A 50 3.34 -17.06 3.67
C HIS A 50 3.36 -15.62 3.10
N LEU A 51 2.70 -15.35 1.97
CA LEU A 51 2.68 -14.03 1.34
C LEU A 51 1.48 -13.19 1.76
N TYR A 52 1.77 -11.99 2.24
CA TYR A 52 0.76 -11.05 2.73
C TYR A 52 1.00 -9.64 2.18
N SER A 53 -0.09 -8.92 1.98
CA SER A 53 -0.09 -7.51 1.62
C SER A 53 -0.28 -6.64 2.86
N ILE A 54 0.49 -5.55 2.93
CA ILE A 54 0.34 -4.49 3.93
C ILE A 54 0.43 -3.12 3.28
N LYS A 55 -0.14 -2.11 3.92
CA LYS A 55 0.05 -0.70 3.56
C LYS A 55 1.03 -0.05 4.52
N VAL A 56 1.98 0.70 3.97
CA VAL A 56 3.00 1.36 4.76
C VAL A 56 3.26 2.77 4.24
N SER A 57 3.73 3.65 5.13
CA SER A 57 4.22 4.98 4.77
C SER A 57 5.40 4.88 3.78
N PRO A 58 5.34 5.54 2.61
CA PRO A 58 6.42 5.47 1.60
C PRO A 58 7.75 5.98 2.14
N GLU A 59 7.74 6.99 3.01
CA GLU A 59 8.93 7.55 3.67
C GLU A 59 9.63 6.56 4.62
N ALA A 60 8.93 5.51 5.04
CA ALA A 60 9.46 4.49 5.93
C ALA A 60 10.02 3.28 5.15
N VAL A 61 9.73 3.14 3.86
CA VAL A 61 10.15 1.98 3.08
C VAL A 61 11.62 2.12 2.68
N PRO A 62 12.49 1.17 3.06
CA PRO A 62 13.86 1.16 2.55
C PRO A 62 13.89 0.91 1.04
N SER A 63 14.80 1.56 0.32
CA SER A 63 15.05 1.28 -1.10
C SER A 63 15.41 -0.20 -1.28
N MET A 64 14.67 -0.92 -2.13
CA MET A 64 14.83 -2.38 -2.29
C MET A 64 16.28 -2.79 -2.62
N ALA A 65 16.77 -3.80 -1.90
CA ALA A 65 17.85 -4.66 -2.38
C ALA A 65 17.26 -5.82 -3.21
N ALA A 66 17.99 -6.32 -4.21
CA ALA A 66 17.52 -7.35 -5.14
C ALA A 66 17.05 -8.66 -4.46
N ASP A 67 17.52 -8.94 -3.24
CA ASP A 67 17.24 -10.17 -2.46
C ASP A 67 16.33 -9.94 -1.24
N ALA A 68 15.54 -8.87 -1.23
CA ALA A 68 14.69 -8.55 -0.07
C ALA A 68 13.53 -9.56 0.10
N GLN A 69 13.22 -9.92 1.36
CA GLN A 69 12.07 -10.77 1.76
C GLN A 69 10.69 -10.08 1.57
N TYR A 70 10.65 -9.03 0.74
CA TYR A 70 9.48 -8.23 0.46
C TYR A 70 9.53 -7.67 -0.97
N ARG A 71 8.36 -7.39 -1.56
CA ARG A 71 8.21 -6.78 -2.89
C ARG A 71 7.38 -5.51 -2.81
N GLY A 72 7.70 -4.53 -3.65
CA GLY A 72 7.06 -3.22 -3.69
C GLY A 72 8.08 -2.09 -3.56
N PRO A 73 7.68 -0.82 -3.55
CA PRO A 73 6.30 -0.36 -3.38
C PRO A 73 5.43 -0.57 -4.61
N PHE A 74 4.20 -1.05 -4.39
CA PHE A 74 3.13 -1.04 -5.37
C PHE A 74 2.20 0.15 -5.11
N SER A 75 1.68 0.74 -6.19
CA SER A 75 0.69 1.81 -6.08
C SER A 75 -0.64 1.28 -5.55
N ASN A 76 -1.29 2.04 -4.67
CA ASN A 76 -2.68 1.79 -4.23
C ASN A 76 -3.58 2.97 -4.63
N PRO A 77 -3.77 3.23 -5.94
CA PRO A 77 -4.60 4.34 -6.38
C PRO A 77 -6.07 4.08 -6.01
N ARG A 78 -6.78 5.13 -5.62
CA ARG A 78 -8.24 5.03 -5.52
C ARG A 78 -8.80 4.80 -6.91
N ILE A 79 -9.74 3.85 -7.03
CA ILE A 79 -10.53 3.70 -8.26
C ILE A 79 -11.36 5.00 -8.41
N GLY A 80 -11.08 5.76 -9.46
CA GLY A 80 -11.82 6.97 -9.78
C GLY A 80 -13.17 6.65 -10.43
N THR A 81 -14.07 7.64 -10.48
CA THR A 81 -15.24 7.55 -11.36
C THR A 81 -14.82 7.74 -12.82
N TYR A 82 -15.48 7.03 -13.73
CA TYR A 82 -15.49 7.44 -15.13
C TYR A 82 -16.32 8.73 -15.22
N GLY A 83 -15.69 9.83 -15.66
CA GLY A 83 -16.40 11.09 -15.94
C GLY A 83 -16.90 11.13 -17.39
N PRO A 84 -17.98 11.87 -17.70
CA PRO A 84 -18.34 12.16 -19.09
C PRO A 84 -17.14 12.84 -19.79
N PRO A 85 -16.94 12.64 -21.11
CA PRO A 85 -15.83 13.24 -21.84
C PRO A 85 -15.77 14.74 -21.52
N LYS A 86 -14.58 15.24 -21.15
CA LYS A 86 -14.37 16.67 -20.91
C LYS A 86 -14.95 17.40 -22.12
N SER A 87 -16.02 18.17 -21.88
CA SER A 87 -16.83 18.79 -22.93
C SER A 87 -15.92 19.39 -23.99
N GLY A 88 -15.84 18.69 -25.13
CA GLY A 88 -15.26 19.26 -26.33
C GLY A 88 -16.17 20.43 -26.67
N ILE A 89 -15.61 21.64 -26.59
CA ILE A 89 -16.27 22.83 -27.10
C ILE A 89 -16.61 22.55 -28.56
N VAL A 90 -17.86 22.18 -28.85
CA VAL A 90 -18.41 22.22 -30.20
C VAL A 90 -18.83 23.67 -30.42
N ARG A 91 -17.89 24.49 -30.89
CA ARG A 91 -18.24 25.78 -31.47
C ARG A 91 -18.88 25.51 -32.83
N LYS A 92 -20.15 25.85 -32.93
CA LYS A 92 -20.93 25.90 -34.17
C LYS A 92 -20.52 27.11 -34.99
#